data_AF-A0A094EHF8-F1
#
_entry.id   AF-A0A094EHF8-F1
#
_cell.length_a   1.000
_cell.length_b   1.000
_cell.length_c   1.000
_cell.angle_alpha   90.00
_cell.angle_beta   90.00
_cell.angle_gamma   90.00
#
_symmetry.space_group_name_H-M   'P 1'
#
loop_
_entity.id
_entity.type
_entity.pdbx_description
1 polymer ?
#
loop_
_entity_poly.entity_id
_entity_poly.type
_entity_poly.pdbx_seq_one_letter_code
_entity_poly.pdbx_strand_id
1 'polypeptide(L)'
;MPLSPGQIIKGARASYRLLHPLKGKTVFKAEILEARDLKQRWAVIKTATAPLERFALQREFQTYQNPFVAESPFIRSLHEGLGDMESLSAAHVVGVAPPCLVLEWMDTELRLVPSRAFRGGELPKHVARQVLKALWVLYYIDSAHTDVNPNNILISNLNSPVPVVKLADLGMVTPEGFNSQRLQSLPCRAPEVWKNQGVSHASDIWSLGVTLVHWLLGKSIFGARDKRVEGLTEAYCIAKLERLVGPLGELPGDLSVETREEFRMAALLRDMDMPPPGRGKLIDVRSLREELEEIQGPVVPPGLIDFIESLIVVDMEKRPIAHDALKHPCLEELH
;
A
#
# COMPACT_ATOMS: atom_id res chain seq x y z
N MET A 1 -16.90 -25.97 4.59
CA MET A 1 -16.00 -26.41 3.50
C MET A 1 -15.17 -25.22 3.03
N PRO A 2 -13.89 -25.39 2.61
CA PRO A 2 -13.15 -24.31 1.97
C PRO A 2 -13.84 -23.87 0.67
N LEU A 3 -13.69 -22.58 0.32
CA LEU A 3 -14.22 -22.08 -0.94
C LEU A 3 -13.45 -22.68 -2.12
N SER A 4 -14.18 -23.05 -3.18
CA SER A 4 -13.60 -23.63 -4.39
C SER A 4 -14.28 -23.12 -5.66
N PRO A 5 -13.56 -23.08 -6.80
CA PRO A 5 -14.14 -22.88 -8.12
C PRO A 5 -15.44 -23.66 -8.35
N GLY A 6 -16.43 -23.03 -8.99
CA GLY A 6 -17.72 -23.60 -9.32
C GLY A 6 -18.78 -23.51 -8.21
N GLN A 7 -18.38 -23.30 -6.95
CA GLN A 7 -19.34 -23.10 -5.86
C GLN A 7 -20.16 -21.82 -6.04
N ILE A 8 -21.40 -21.85 -5.59
CA ILE A 8 -22.29 -20.69 -5.56
C ILE A 8 -22.51 -20.29 -4.10
N ILE A 9 -22.18 -19.05 -3.77
CA ILE A 9 -22.46 -18.44 -2.47
C ILE A 9 -23.68 -17.54 -2.63
N LYS A 10 -24.67 -17.70 -1.74
CA LYS A 10 -25.86 -16.84 -1.73
C LYS A 10 -25.65 -15.70 -0.73
N GLY A 11 -25.79 -14.47 -1.20
CA GLY A 11 -25.84 -13.26 -0.38
C GLY A 11 -27.21 -12.62 -0.37
N ALA A 12 -27.34 -11.52 0.37
CA ALA A 12 -28.54 -10.70 0.42
C ALA A 12 -28.73 -9.88 -0.87
N ARG A 13 -27.64 -9.46 -1.53
CA ARG A 13 -27.68 -8.61 -2.73
C ARG A 13 -27.64 -9.41 -4.03
N ALA A 14 -26.93 -10.55 -4.04
CA ALA A 14 -26.87 -11.45 -5.19
C ALA A 14 -26.42 -12.87 -4.84
N SER A 15 -26.52 -13.77 -5.82
CA SER A 15 -25.83 -15.06 -5.85
C SER A 15 -24.49 -14.93 -6.61
N TYR A 16 -23.42 -15.48 -6.05
CA TYR A 16 -22.05 -15.36 -6.55
C TYR A 16 -21.46 -16.72 -6.90
N ARG A 17 -21.12 -16.95 -8.17
CA ARG A 17 -20.41 -18.17 -8.61
C ARG A 17 -18.91 -17.94 -8.59
N LEU A 18 -18.18 -18.67 -7.75
CA LEU A 18 -16.73 -18.65 -7.70
C LEU A 18 -16.16 -19.18 -9.01
N LEU A 19 -15.24 -18.43 -9.62
CA LEU A 19 -14.56 -18.81 -10.85
C LEU A 19 -13.17 -19.36 -10.55
N HIS A 20 -12.15 -18.52 -10.52
CA HIS A 20 -10.77 -18.92 -10.27
C HIS A 20 -10.14 -18.04 -9.20
N PRO A 21 -9.12 -18.54 -8.48
CA PRO A 21 -8.37 -17.73 -7.51
C PRO A 21 -7.61 -16.60 -8.23
N LEU A 22 -7.61 -15.43 -7.61
CA LEU A 22 -6.82 -14.26 -8.01
C LEU A 22 -5.51 -14.16 -7.21
N LYS A 23 -5.57 -14.48 -5.91
CA LYS A 23 -4.43 -14.45 -5.00
C LYS A 23 -4.54 -15.60 -4.00
N GLY A 24 -3.58 -16.53 -4.07
CA GLY A 24 -3.55 -17.70 -3.18
C GLY A 24 -4.83 -18.53 -3.26
N LYS A 25 -5.29 -19.02 -2.10
CA LYS A 25 -6.52 -19.82 -1.96
C LYS A 25 -7.67 -19.06 -1.28
N THR A 26 -7.51 -17.76 -1.12
CA THR A 26 -8.37 -16.92 -0.26
C THR A 26 -9.03 -15.77 -1.00
N VAL A 27 -8.59 -15.42 -2.21
CA VAL A 27 -9.19 -14.37 -3.04
C VAL A 27 -9.59 -14.95 -4.38
N PHE A 28 -10.84 -14.79 -4.76
CA PHE A 28 -11.43 -15.37 -5.97
C PHE A 28 -12.14 -14.32 -6.81
N LYS A 29 -12.09 -14.50 -8.12
CA LYS A 29 -13.04 -13.84 -9.02
C LYS A 29 -14.38 -14.58 -8.95
N ALA A 30 -15.49 -13.86 -8.94
CA ALA A 30 -16.83 -14.43 -8.97
C ALA A 30 -17.73 -13.76 -10.03
N GLU A 31 -18.63 -14.56 -10.61
CA GLU A 31 -19.73 -14.09 -11.45
C GLU A 31 -20.96 -13.78 -10.61
N ILE A 32 -21.59 -12.63 -10.88
CA ILE A 32 -22.84 -12.23 -10.25
C ILE A 32 -24.00 -12.76 -11.11
N LEU A 33 -24.89 -13.58 -10.54
CA LEU A 33 -25.92 -14.32 -11.30
C LEU A 33 -27.36 -13.80 -11.12
N GLU A 34 -27.68 -13.25 -9.95
CA GLU A 34 -29.04 -12.85 -9.56
C GLU A 34 -29.00 -11.51 -8.79
N ALA A 35 -28.42 -10.48 -9.41
CA ALA A 35 -28.25 -9.19 -8.78
C ALA A 35 -29.59 -8.50 -8.51
N ARG A 36 -29.80 -8.04 -7.27
CA ARG A 36 -30.93 -7.14 -6.94
C ARG A 36 -30.63 -5.70 -7.34
N ASP A 37 -29.44 -5.23 -7.00
CA ASP A 37 -29.03 -3.83 -7.14
C ASP A 37 -27.59 -3.64 -7.65
N LEU A 38 -26.82 -4.72 -7.76
CA LEU A 38 -25.45 -4.70 -8.30
C LEU A 38 -25.47 -4.61 -9.84
N LYS A 39 -24.72 -3.66 -10.39
CA LYS A 39 -24.61 -3.44 -11.84
C LYS A 39 -23.43 -4.15 -12.49
N GLN A 40 -22.42 -4.54 -11.72
CA GLN A 40 -21.25 -5.23 -12.26
C GLN A 40 -21.57 -6.69 -12.58
N ARG A 41 -20.89 -7.24 -13.59
CA ARG A 41 -20.95 -8.68 -13.91
C ARG A 41 -20.07 -9.51 -12.96
N TRP A 42 -18.99 -8.90 -12.46
CA TRP A 42 -17.96 -9.57 -11.68
C TRP A 42 -17.88 -8.98 -10.28
N ALA A 43 -17.48 -9.81 -9.33
CA ALA A 43 -17.10 -9.41 -7.98
C ALA A 43 -15.79 -10.12 -7.57
N VAL A 44 -15.22 -9.67 -6.45
CA VAL A 44 -14.13 -10.36 -5.76
C VAL A 44 -14.67 -10.96 -4.47
N ILE A 45 -14.42 -12.26 -4.25
CA ILE A 45 -14.70 -12.93 -2.97
C ILE A 45 -13.39 -13.11 -2.22
N LYS A 46 -13.27 -12.44 -1.06
CA LYS A 46 -12.11 -12.57 -0.15
C LYS A 46 -12.55 -13.33 1.09
N THR A 47 -11.89 -14.44 1.41
CA THR A 47 -12.11 -15.25 2.61
C THR A 47 -10.78 -15.47 3.34
N ALA A 48 -10.80 -16.24 4.42
CA ALA A 48 -9.63 -16.52 5.23
C ALA A 48 -9.58 -18.00 5.63
N THR A 49 -8.39 -18.58 5.61
CA THR A 49 -8.16 -19.97 6.01
C THR A 49 -7.34 -20.07 7.29
N ALA A 50 -6.37 -19.17 7.47
CA ALA A 50 -5.51 -19.12 8.66
C ALA A 50 -6.02 -18.11 9.70
N PRO A 51 -5.67 -18.26 11.00
CA PRO A 51 -6.09 -17.33 12.05
C PRO A 51 -5.72 -15.87 11.78
N LEU A 52 -4.49 -15.58 11.35
CA LEU A 52 -4.06 -14.21 11.02
C LEU A 52 -4.87 -13.61 9.86
N GLU A 53 -5.18 -14.41 8.84
CA GLU A 53 -6.03 -13.97 7.72
C GLU A 53 -7.45 -13.64 8.21
N ARG A 54 -7.98 -14.37 9.19
CA ARG A 54 -9.31 -14.11 9.76
C ARG A 54 -9.33 -12.79 10.52
N PHE A 55 -8.29 -12.49 11.31
CA PHE A 55 -8.18 -11.19 11.97
C PHE A 55 -8.11 -10.03 10.97
N ALA A 56 -7.34 -10.20 9.88
CA ALA A 56 -7.30 -9.20 8.80
C ALA A 56 -8.65 -9.04 8.10
N LEU A 57 -9.36 -10.15 7.82
CA LEU A 57 -10.69 -10.13 7.21
C LEU A 57 -11.73 -9.44 8.11
N GLN A 58 -11.68 -9.72 9.42
CA GLN A 58 -12.55 -9.08 10.42
C GLN A 58 -12.32 -7.58 10.48
N ARG A 59 -11.04 -7.19 10.57
CA ARG A 59 -10.63 -5.80 10.62
C ARG A 59 -11.08 -5.05 9.36
N GLU A 60 -10.84 -5.62 8.19
CA GLU A 60 -11.30 -5.05 6.91
C GLU A 60 -12.83 -4.83 6.92
N PHE A 61 -13.60 -5.83 7.38
CA PHE A 61 -15.05 -5.71 7.52
C PHE A 61 -15.48 -4.60 8.48
N GLN A 62 -14.82 -4.51 9.64
CA GLN A 62 -15.09 -3.49 10.66
C GLN A 62 -14.77 -2.09 10.14
N THR A 63 -13.68 -1.92 9.39
CA THR A 63 -13.35 -0.63 8.77
C THR A 63 -14.45 -0.20 7.78
N TYR A 64 -15.03 -1.13 7.02
CA TYR A 64 -16.18 -0.83 6.14
C TYR A 64 -17.47 -0.48 6.89
N GLN A 65 -17.58 -0.73 8.21
CA GLN A 65 -18.76 -0.29 8.97
C GLN A 65 -18.74 1.22 9.23
N ASN A 66 -17.61 1.90 9.02
CA ASN A 66 -17.54 3.34 9.10
C ASN A 66 -18.16 3.98 7.84
N PRO A 67 -19.14 4.90 7.96
CA PRO A 67 -19.82 5.51 6.81
C PRO A 67 -18.87 6.24 5.85
N PHE A 68 -17.84 6.92 6.37
CA PHE A 68 -16.86 7.62 5.52
C PHE A 68 -16.11 6.65 4.61
N VAL A 69 -15.83 5.44 5.09
CA VAL A 69 -15.17 4.39 4.30
C VAL A 69 -16.16 3.73 3.34
N ALA A 70 -17.35 3.36 3.82
CA ALA A 70 -18.36 2.65 3.04
C ALA A 70 -18.83 3.44 1.81
N GLU A 71 -18.98 4.76 1.95
CA GLU A 71 -19.48 5.67 0.92
C GLU A 71 -18.37 6.25 0.03
N SER A 72 -17.10 6.02 0.39
CA SER A 72 -15.97 6.59 -0.34
C SER A 72 -15.88 6.03 -1.77
N PRO A 73 -15.86 6.89 -2.80
CA PRO A 73 -15.60 6.45 -4.17
C PRO A 73 -14.11 6.18 -4.42
N PHE A 74 -13.24 6.43 -3.44
CA PHE A 74 -11.78 6.31 -3.55
C PHE A 74 -11.23 5.06 -2.85
N ILE A 75 -12.04 4.41 -2.02
CA ILE A 75 -11.76 3.11 -1.41
C ILE A 75 -12.59 2.05 -2.17
N ARG A 76 -12.02 0.87 -2.43
CA ARG A 76 -12.74 -0.22 -3.11
C ARG A 76 -14.03 -0.53 -2.35
N SER A 77 -15.16 -0.60 -3.02
CA SER A 77 -16.43 -0.79 -2.33
C SER A 77 -16.60 -2.23 -1.83
N LEU A 78 -17.12 -2.36 -0.60
CA LEU A 78 -17.69 -3.60 -0.10
C LEU A 78 -19.15 -3.71 -0.57
N HIS A 79 -19.50 -4.81 -1.23
CA HIS A 79 -20.89 -5.08 -1.59
C HIS A 79 -21.66 -5.67 -0.43
N GLU A 80 -21.11 -6.69 0.23
CA GLU A 80 -21.66 -7.29 1.45
C GLU A 80 -20.63 -8.19 2.15
N GLY A 81 -20.79 -8.37 3.46
CA GLY A 81 -20.12 -9.42 4.22
C GLY A 81 -21.04 -10.64 4.33
N LEU A 82 -20.50 -11.83 4.14
CA LEU A 82 -21.25 -13.09 4.17
C LEU A 82 -20.72 -13.99 5.28
N GLY A 83 -21.63 -14.67 5.97
CA GLY A 83 -21.31 -15.51 7.14
C GLY A 83 -21.16 -14.69 8.42
N ASP A 84 -20.75 -15.37 9.49
CA ASP A 84 -20.52 -14.73 10.79
C ASP A 84 -19.18 -13.98 10.78
N MET A 85 -19.25 -12.67 10.53
CA MET A 85 -18.08 -11.78 10.50
C MET A 85 -17.63 -11.34 11.90
N GLU A 86 -18.43 -11.58 12.94
CA GLU A 86 -18.14 -11.17 14.32
C GLU A 86 -17.50 -12.29 15.14
N SER A 87 -17.88 -13.55 14.89
CA SER A 87 -17.41 -14.75 15.61
C SER A 87 -16.28 -15.51 14.90
N LEU A 88 -15.31 -14.80 14.33
CA LEU A 88 -14.17 -15.39 13.60
C LEU A 88 -13.18 -16.20 14.47
N SER A 89 -13.45 -16.28 15.79
CA SER A 89 -12.74 -17.11 16.77
C SER A 89 -13.28 -18.53 16.89
N ALA A 90 -14.48 -18.83 16.38
CA ALA A 90 -15.07 -20.16 16.47
C ALA A 90 -14.48 -21.11 15.40
N ALA A 91 -14.19 -22.34 15.81
CA ALA A 91 -13.73 -23.41 14.93
C ALA A 91 -14.63 -23.54 13.69
N HIS A 92 -14.04 -23.88 12.54
CA HIS A 92 -14.76 -24.11 11.29
C HIS A 92 -15.96 -25.04 11.53
N VAL A 93 -17.18 -24.52 11.49
CA VAL A 93 -18.38 -25.33 11.59
C VAL A 93 -18.49 -26.14 10.29
N VAL A 94 -18.35 -27.46 10.42
CA VAL A 94 -18.43 -28.37 9.28
C VAL A 94 -19.80 -28.21 8.61
N GLY A 95 -19.79 -27.94 7.30
CA GLY A 95 -21.00 -27.73 6.50
C GLY A 95 -21.41 -26.27 6.28
N VAL A 96 -20.83 -25.31 7.01
CA VAL A 96 -21.07 -23.87 6.80
C VAL A 96 -19.97 -23.29 5.90
N ALA A 97 -20.34 -22.40 4.98
CA ALA A 97 -19.36 -21.66 4.17
C ALA A 97 -18.56 -20.70 5.07
N PRO A 98 -17.23 -20.57 4.87
CA PRO A 98 -16.43 -19.67 5.68
C PRO A 98 -16.86 -18.21 5.45
N PRO A 99 -16.71 -17.34 6.45
CA PRO A 99 -17.00 -15.92 6.27
C PRO A 99 -16.18 -15.34 5.12
N CYS A 100 -16.79 -14.45 4.35
CA CYS A 100 -16.14 -13.81 3.22
C CYS A 100 -16.69 -12.42 2.94
N LEU A 101 -15.85 -11.58 2.34
CA LEU A 101 -16.20 -10.27 1.82
C LEU A 101 -16.48 -10.38 0.33
N VAL A 102 -17.61 -9.84 -0.10
CA VAL A 102 -17.93 -9.60 -1.50
C VAL A 102 -17.54 -8.16 -1.82
N LEU A 103 -16.55 -7.98 -2.67
CA LEU A 103 -15.95 -6.70 -3.00
C LEU A 103 -16.16 -6.37 -4.47
N GLU A 104 -16.15 -5.06 -4.77
CA GLU A 104 -16.19 -4.53 -6.12
C GLU A 104 -15.08 -5.12 -7.01
N TRP A 105 -15.43 -5.45 -8.26
CA TRP A 105 -14.44 -5.85 -9.25
C TRP A 105 -13.72 -4.63 -9.83
N MET A 106 -12.39 -4.72 -9.91
CA MET A 106 -11.52 -3.77 -10.60
C MET A 106 -10.67 -4.51 -11.63
N ASP A 107 -10.39 -3.89 -12.78
CA ASP A 107 -9.81 -4.59 -13.94
C ASP A 107 -8.36 -5.05 -13.71
N THR A 108 -7.56 -4.26 -12.98
CA THR A 108 -6.16 -4.57 -12.68
C THR A 108 -5.72 -3.94 -11.35
N GLU A 109 -4.56 -4.36 -10.87
CA GLU A 109 -3.80 -3.69 -9.80
C GLU A 109 -2.61 -2.92 -10.42
N LEU A 110 -2.14 -1.85 -9.77
CA LEU A 110 -1.03 -1.03 -10.24
C LEU A 110 0.21 -1.89 -10.46
N ARG A 111 0.43 -2.92 -9.64
CA ARG A 111 1.54 -3.87 -9.77
C ARG A 111 1.64 -4.53 -11.15
N LEU A 112 0.53 -4.68 -11.87
CA LEU A 112 0.51 -5.31 -13.19
C LEU A 112 0.68 -4.29 -14.34
N VAL A 113 0.67 -2.98 -14.04
CA VAL A 113 0.90 -1.92 -15.03
C VAL A 113 2.41 -1.77 -15.25
N PRO A 114 2.94 -1.96 -16.46
CA PRO A 114 4.36 -1.78 -16.73
C PRO A 114 4.83 -0.35 -16.41
N SER A 115 6.01 -0.20 -15.81
CA SER A 115 6.57 1.12 -15.43
C SER A 115 6.61 2.12 -16.58
N ARG A 116 6.94 1.66 -17.80
CA ARG A 116 6.92 2.49 -19.02
C ARG A 116 5.53 3.01 -19.36
N ALA A 117 4.48 2.21 -19.17
CA ALA A 117 3.10 2.64 -19.37
C ALA A 117 2.66 3.60 -18.26
N PHE A 118 3.07 3.33 -17.02
CA PHE A 118 2.79 4.21 -15.89
C PHE A 118 3.33 5.62 -16.08
N ARG A 119 4.59 5.76 -16.49
CA ARG A 119 5.21 7.08 -16.74
C ARG A 119 4.86 7.71 -18.11
N GLY A 120 4.07 7.02 -18.93
CA GLY A 120 3.79 7.43 -20.31
C GLY A 120 2.69 8.49 -20.47
N GLY A 121 2.08 8.95 -19.37
CA GLY A 121 1.01 9.94 -19.37
C GLY A 121 0.61 10.35 -17.95
N GLU A 122 -0.65 10.76 -17.76
CA GLU A 122 -1.14 11.33 -16.50
C GLU A 122 -1.49 10.29 -15.41
N LEU A 123 -1.28 8.99 -15.69
CA LEU A 123 -1.60 7.92 -14.74
C LEU A 123 -0.95 8.08 -13.35
N PRO A 124 0.30 8.55 -13.19
CA PRO A 124 0.89 8.78 -11.88
C PRO A 124 0.13 9.84 -11.08
N LYS A 125 -0.32 10.91 -11.76
CA LYS A 125 -1.13 11.96 -11.15
C LYS A 125 -2.53 11.47 -10.79
N HIS A 126 -3.18 10.66 -11.64
CA HIS A 126 -4.45 10.02 -11.30
C HIS A 126 -4.34 9.11 -10.08
N VAL A 127 -3.29 8.27 -10.04
CA VAL A 127 -3.02 7.41 -8.88
C VAL A 127 -2.80 8.23 -7.63
N ALA A 128 -1.89 9.22 -7.67
CA ALA A 128 -1.60 10.09 -6.54
C ALA A 128 -2.87 10.78 -6.01
N ARG A 129 -3.61 11.45 -6.89
CA ARG A 129 -4.82 12.19 -6.52
C ARG A 129 -5.88 11.29 -5.88
N GLN A 130 -6.14 10.13 -6.47
CA GLN A 130 -7.20 9.24 -5.97
C GLN A 130 -6.78 8.54 -4.67
N VAL A 131 -5.52 8.16 -4.52
CA VAL A 131 -5.00 7.59 -3.27
C VAL A 131 -4.99 8.65 -2.17
N LEU A 132 -4.57 9.89 -2.44
CA LEU A 132 -4.66 10.98 -1.44
C LEU A 132 -6.10 11.20 -0.96
N LYS A 133 -7.10 11.16 -1.87
CA LYS A 133 -8.50 11.26 -1.45
C LYS A 133 -8.95 10.07 -0.59
N ALA A 134 -8.46 8.87 -0.86
CA ALA A 134 -8.70 7.71 0.01
C ALA A 134 -8.05 7.85 1.38
N LEU A 135 -6.80 8.35 1.43
CA LEU A 135 -6.11 8.62 2.70
C LEU A 135 -6.79 9.73 3.50
N TRP A 136 -7.36 10.73 2.82
CA TRP A 136 -8.15 11.77 3.48
C TRP A 136 -9.41 11.22 4.16
N VAL A 137 -9.99 10.14 3.63
CA VAL A 137 -11.09 9.44 4.32
C VAL A 137 -10.60 8.75 5.58
N LEU A 138 -9.42 8.11 5.55
CA LEU A 138 -8.85 7.42 6.71
C LEU A 138 -8.41 8.40 7.80
N TYR A 139 -7.95 9.59 7.41
CA TYR A 139 -7.64 10.68 8.33
C TYR A 139 -8.82 11.03 9.25
N TYR A 140 -10.06 11.09 8.72
CA TYR A 140 -11.25 11.41 9.53
C TYR A 140 -11.66 10.35 10.56
N ILE A 141 -11.07 9.16 10.47
CA ILE A 141 -11.36 8.04 11.38
C ILE A 141 -10.14 7.69 12.23
N ASP A 142 -9.18 8.61 12.34
CA ASP A 142 -7.95 8.50 13.13
C ASP A 142 -7.21 7.18 12.88
N SER A 143 -7.11 6.79 11.61
CA SER A 143 -6.51 5.51 11.22
C SER A 143 -5.54 5.64 10.05
N ALA A 144 -4.48 4.85 10.09
CA ALA A 144 -3.56 4.65 8.98
C ALA A 144 -3.88 3.35 8.23
N HIS A 145 -3.79 3.36 6.90
CA HIS A 145 -3.86 2.20 6.03
C HIS A 145 -2.71 1.22 6.29
N THR A 146 -1.49 1.73 6.46
CA THR A 146 -0.23 1.00 6.73
C THR A 146 0.27 0.06 5.64
N ASP A 147 -0.51 -0.19 4.57
CA ASP A 147 -0.07 -1.02 3.43
C ASP A 147 -0.31 -0.36 2.07
N VAL A 148 -0.07 0.95 1.94
CA VAL A 148 -0.15 1.66 0.65
C VAL A 148 1.00 1.21 -0.24
N ASN A 149 0.69 0.42 -1.27
CA ASN A 149 1.67 -0.14 -2.20
C ASN A 149 0.99 -0.53 -3.54
N PRO A 150 1.75 -0.90 -4.60
CA PRO A 150 1.18 -1.22 -5.91
C PRO A 150 0.19 -2.40 -5.96
N ASN A 151 0.20 -3.32 -4.99
CA ASN A 151 -0.76 -4.43 -4.93
C ASN A 151 -2.16 -3.95 -4.50
N ASN A 152 -2.21 -2.85 -3.75
CA ASN A 152 -3.42 -2.36 -3.08
C ASN A 152 -4.01 -1.12 -3.78
N ILE A 153 -3.41 -0.68 -4.89
CA ILE A 153 -3.94 0.38 -5.76
C ILE A 153 -4.57 -0.31 -6.96
N LEU A 154 -5.90 -0.28 -7.03
CA LEU A 154 -6.68 -0.95 -8.07
C LEU A 154 -7.13 0.05 -9.14
N ILE A 155 -7.18 -0.41 -10.38
CA ILE A 155 -7.44 0.44 -11.55
C ILE A 155 -8.44 -0.24 -12.47
N SER A 156 -9.47 0.50 -12.88
CA SER A 156 -10.39 0.11 -13.94
C SER A 156 -10.36 1.13 -15.07
N ASN A 157 -10.63 0.67 -16.30
CA ASN A 157 -10.54 1.47 -17.50
C ASN A 157 -9.15 2.13 -17.68
N LEU A 158 -8.07 1.35 -17.53
CA LEU A 158 -6.68 1.83 -17.54
C LEU A 158 -6.33 2.73 -18.74
N ASN A 159 -6.89 2.45 -19.92
CA ASN A 159 -6.63 3.20 -21.16
C ASN A 159 -7.56 4.42 -21.34
N SER A 160 -8.47 4.66 -20.40
CA SER A 160 -9.33 5.85 -20.39
C SER A 160 -8.51 7.08 -20.02
N PRO A 161 -8.84 8.28 -20.54
CA PRO A 161 -8.31 9.55 -20.04
C PRO A 161 -8.59 9.76 -18.55
N VAL A 162 -9.64 9.13 -18.01
CA VAL A 162 -10.05 9.22 -16.61
C VAL A 162 -10.16 7.80 -16.02
N PRO A 163 -9.02 7.14 -15.72
CA PRO A 163 -9.04 5.81 -15.12
C PRO A 163 -9.66 5.89 -13.72
N VAL A 164 -10.42 4.86 -13.34
CA VAL A 164 -10.96 4.75 -11.99
C VAL A 164 -9.89 4.10 -11.12
N VAL A 165 -9.33 4.87 -10.19
CA VAL A 165 -8.35 4.36 -9.21
C VAL A 165 -8.97 4.33 -7.82
N LYS A 166 -8.80 3.20 -7.13
CA LYS A 166 -9.26 3.01 -5.75
C LYS A 166 -8.19 2.32 -4.89
N LEU A 167 -8.08 2.73 -3.63
CA LEU A 167 -7.26 2.05 -2.62
C LEU A 167 -8.04 0.84 -2.08
N ALA A 168 -7.35 -0.26 -1.81
CA ALA A 168 -7.94 -1.52 -1.38
C ALA A 168 -7.14 -2.19 -0.25
N ASP A 169 -7.72 -3.26 0.30
CA ASP A 169 -7.15 -4.07 1.37
C ASP A 169 -7.02 -3.33 2.71
N LEU A 170 -8.15 -3.17 3.39
CA LEU A 170 -8.21 -2.53 4.70
C LEU A 170 -7.85 -3.48 5.85
N GLY A 171 -7.32 -4.66 5.55
CA GLY A 171 -7.03 -5.72 6.54
C GLY A 171 -5.87 -5.40 7.47
N MET A 172 -5.14 -4.30 7.22
CA MET A 172 -4.06 -3.79 8.05
C MET A 172 -4.34 -2.39 8.62
N VAL A 173 -5.52 -1.81 8.35
CA VAL A 173 -5.89 -0.47 8.86
C VAL A 173 -5.79 -0.47 10.38
N THR A 174 -5.04 0.50 10.91
CA THR A 174 -4.68 0.54 12.33
C THR A 174 -4.88 1.95 12.85
N PRO A 175 -5.39 2.13 14.08
CA PRO A 175 -5.47 3.45 14.70
C PRO A 175 -4.11 4.15 14.72
N GLU A 176 -4.13 5.48 14.56
CA GLU A 176 -2.91 6.28 14.64
C GLU A 176 -2.20 6.13 15.99
N GLY A 177 -0.88 6.26 15.98
CA GLY A 177 -0.02 6.12 17.16
C GLY A 177 0.28 4.68 17.56
N PHE A 178 -0.33 3.67 16.91
CA PHE A 178 0.01 2.27 17.19
C PHE A 178 1.48 2.00 16.85
N ASN A 179 2.25 1.58 17.87
CA ASN A 179 3.70 1.44 17.79
C ASN A 179 4.25 0.13 18.40
N SER A 180 3.39 -0.81 18.82
CA SER A 180 3.84 -2.07 19.42
C SER A 180 4.64 -2.96 18.47
N GLN A 181 4.53 -2.72 17.16
CA GLN A 181 5.36 -3.30 16.13
C GLN A 181 5.48 -2.32 14.95
N ARG A 182 6.57 -2.43 14.20
CA ARG A 182 6.74 -1.66 12.96
C ARG A 182 5.83 -2.22 11.87
N LEU A 183 4.73 -1.52 11.62
CA LEU A 183 3.87 -1.78 10.47
C LEU A 183 4.53 -1.23 9.18
N GLN A 184 3.84 -1.35 8.04
CA GLN A 184 4.37 -1.09 6.70
C GLN A 184 5.41 -2.10 6.21
N SER A 185 5.38 -2.35 4.90
CA SER A 185 6.41 -3.12 4.21
C SER A 185 7.76 -2.40 4.29
N LEU A 186 8.86 -3.15 4.34
CA LEU A 186 10.21 -2.57 4.43
C LEU A 186 10.48 -1.46 3.40
N PRO A 187 10.07 -1.57 2.13
CA PRO A 187 10.32 -0.52 1.17
C PRO A 187 9.52 0.76 1.45
N CYS A 188 8.27 0.64 1.90
CA CYS A 188 7.37 1.80 2.12
C CYS A 188 7.42 2.35 3.55
N ARG A 189 8.24 1.76 4.43
CA ARG A 189 8.26 2.13 5.85
C ARG A 189 8.80 3.55 6.06
N ALA A 190 7.99 4.38 6.72
CA ALA A 190 8.31 5.78 6.97
C ALA A 190 9.37 5.95 8.08
N PRO A 191 10.14 7.08 8.09
CA PRO A 191 11.19 7.33 9.08
C PRO A 191 10.71 7.23 10.53
N GLU A 192 9.53 7.79 10.84
CA GLU A 192 8.94 7.73 12.18
C GLU A 192 8.60 6.29 12.62
N VAL A 193 8.23 5.43 11.67
CA VAL A 193 7.95 4.01 11.93
C VAL A 193 9.24 3.23 12.16
N TRP A 194 10.33 3.54 11.44
CA TRP A 194 11.67 3.01 11.76
C TRP A 194 12.13 3.42 13.17
N LYS A 195 11.73 4.62 13.63
CA LYS A 195 11.99 5.11 14.98
C LYS A 195 10.98 4.62 16.03
N ASN A 196 10.10 3.66 15.71
CA ASN A 196 9.07 3.13 16.62
C ASN A 196 8.13 4.20 17.22
N GLN A 197 7.92 5.32 16.52
CA GLN A 197 7.02 6.40 16.97
C GLN A 197 5.54 6.09 16.66
N GLY A 198 5.28 5.01 15.93
CA GLY A 198 3.95 4.57 15.53
C GLY A 198 3.61 4.94 14.09
N VAL A 199 2.56 4.32 13.56
CA VAL A 199 1.98 4.70 12.27
C VAL A 199 1.02 5.87 12.43
N SER A 200 0.97 6.73 11.43
CA SER A 200 0.02 7.85 11.35
C SER A 200 -0.41 8.07 9.90
N HIS A 201 -1.34 9.00 9.67
CA HIS A 201 -1.68 9.51 8.35
C HIS A 201 -0.43 9.95 7.57
N ALA A 202 0.52 10.63 8.24
CA ALA A 202 1.77 11.04 7.60
C ALA A 202 2.55 9.83 7.07
N SER A 203 2.57 8.71 7.79
CA SER A 203 3.27 7.49 7.36
C SER A 203 2.68 6.91 6.06
N ASP A 204 1.38 7.07 5.82
CA ASP A 204 0.76 6.67 4.54
C ASP A 204 1.05 7.64 3.40
N ILE A 205 1.15 8.95 3.69
CA ILE A 205 1.61 9.95 2.71
C ILE A 205 3.01 9.59 2.20
N TRP A 206 3.90 9.20 3.12
CA TRP A 206 5.21 8.68 2.77
C TRP A 206 5.14 7.43 1.89
N SER A 207 4.31 6.46 2.28
CA SER A 207 4.15 5.21 1.54
C SER A 207 3.65 5.44 0.11
N LEU A 208 2.76 6.42 -0.10
CA LEU A 208 2.35 6.86 -1.44
C LEU A 208 3.54 7.41 -2.23
N GLY A 209 4.32 8.32 -1.64
CA GLY A 209 5.53 8.86 -2.28
C GLY A 209 6.47 7.75 -2.75
N VAL A 210 6.83 6.83 -1.85
CA VAL A 210 7.68 5.67 -2.18
C VAL A 210 7.06 4.80 -3.28
N THR A 211 5.75 4.56 -3.23
CA THR A 211 5.03 3.77 -4.22
C THR A 211 5.16 4.38 -5.62
N LEU A 212 4.98 5.70 -5.74
CA LEU A 212 5.15 6.42 -7.01
C LEU A 212 6.58 6.28 -7.52
N VAL A 213 7.58 6.48 -6.66
CA VAL A 213 9.01 6.38 -7.02
C VAL A 213 9.35 5.01 -7.58
N HIS A 214 9.01 3.92 -6.88
CA HIS A 214 9.30 2.56 -7.35
C HIS A 214 8.65 2.27 -8.70
N TRP A 215 7.43 2.76 -8.91
CA TRP A 215 6.69 2.47 -10.12
C TRP A 215 7.16 3.30 -11.33
N LEU A 216 7.60 4.54 -11.11
CA LEU A 216 8.28 5.35 -12.14
C LEU A 216 9.61 4.72 -12.59
N LEU A 217 10.39 4.22 -11.63
CA LEU A 217 11.69 3.59 -11.88
C LEU A 217 11.58 2.19 -12.47
N GLY A 218 10.52 1.45 -12.14
CA GLY A 218 10.40 0.03 -12.45
C GLY A 218 11.34 -0.86 -11.62
N LYS A 219 11.97 -0.31 -10.59
CA LYS A 219 12.84 -1.01 -9.63
C LYS A 219 12.58 -0.51 -8.21
N SER A 220 12.81 -1.37 -7.21
CA SER A 220 12.72 -0.99 -5.79
C SER A 220 14.05 -0.37 -5.36
N ILE A 221 14.09 0.94 -5.21
CA ILE A 221 15.26 1.65 -4.67
C ILE A 221 15.19 1.84 -3.15
N PHE A 222 14.04 1.60 -2.54
CA PHE A 222 13.90 1.46 -1.08
C PHE A 222 13.84 -0.04 -0.69
N GLY A 223 13.99 -0.33 0.60
CA GLY A 223 13.97 -1.70 1.13
C GLY A 223 15.26 -2.49 0.83
N ALA A 224 15.22 -3.81 1.07
CA ALA A 224 16.41 -4.68 1.08
C ALA A 224 16.45 -5.74 -0.03
N ARG A 225 15.75 -5.53 -1.15
CA ARG A 225 15.66 -6.54 -2.24
C ARG A 225 17.02 -6.88 -2.86
N ASP A 226 17.91 -5.90 -2.92
CA ASP A 226 19.26 -5.94 -3.48
C ASP A 226 20.34 -6.10 -2.39
N LYS A 227 19.95 -6.50 -1.18
CA LYS A 227 20.86 -6.63 -0.03
C LYS A 227 22.00 -7.61 -0.33
N ARG A 228 23.22 -7.15 -0.04
CA ARG A 228 24.48 -7.88 -0.28
C ARG A 228 25.12 -8.43 0.99
N VAL A 229 24.52 -8.16 2.14
CA VAL A 229 25.02 -8.56 3.47
C VAL A 229 23.99 -9.43 4.19
N GLU A 230 24.44 -10.53 4.76
CA GLU A 230 23.60 -11.37 5.60
C GLU A 230 23.29 -10.68 6.93
N GLY A 231 22.17 -11.01 7.57
CA GLY A 231 21.89 -10.61 8.95
C GLY A 231 21.60 -9.12 9.24
N LEU A 232 21.51 -8.23 8.25
CA LEU A 232 21.34 -6.78 8.48
C LEU A 232 20.23 -6.15 7.62
N THR A 233 19.04 -6.75 7.57
CA THR A 233 17.97 -6.31 6.66
C THR A 233 17.51 -4.87 6.95
N GLU A 234 17.21 -4.59 8.21
CA GLU A 234 16.67 -3.32 8.71
C GLU A 234 17.71 -2.21 8.55
N ALA A 235 18.95 -2.47 9.02
CA ALA A 235 20.07 -1.56 8.85
C ALA A 235 20.33 -1.23 7.37
N TYR A 236 20.24 -2.22 6.47
CA TYR A 236 20.38 -2.00 5.02
C TYR A 236 19.27 -1.11 4.45
N CYS A 237 18.02 -1.30 4.91
CA CYS A 237 16.90 -0.44 4.51
C CYS A 237 17.11 1.00 4.97
N ILE A 238 17.50 1.19 6.24
CA ILE A 238 17.75 2.51 6.83
C ILE A 238 18.92 3.21 6.11
N ALA A 239 20.00 2.47 5.78
CA ALA A 239 21.14 3.04 5.05
C ALA A 239 20.76 3.53 3.65
N LYS A 240 19.93 2.77 2.92
CA LYS A 240 19.39 3.18 1.61
C LYS A 240 18.49 4.40 1.76
N LEU A 241 17.63 4.39 2.76
CA LEU A 241 16.76 5.52 3.08
C LEU A 241 17.60 6.79 3.31
N GLU A 242 18.64 6.73 4.14
CA GLU A 242 19.54 7.88 4.39
C GLU A 242 20.29 8.38 3.15
N ARG A 243 20.69 7.48 2.23
CA ARG A 243 21.30 7.88 0.96
C ARG A 243 20.32 8.65 0.06
N LEU A 244 19.04 8.25 0.08
CA LEU A 244 18.01 8.81 -0.77
C LEU A 244 17.51 10.16 -0.28
N VAL A 245 17.31 10.31 1.03
CA VAL A 245 16.61 11.48 1.61
C VAL A 245 17.45 12.28 2.60
N GLY A 246 18.70 11.88 2.83
CA GLY A 246 19.57 12.48 3.84
C GLY A 246 19.35 11.93 5.26
N PRO A 247 20.00 12.51 6.27
CA PRO A 247 19.93 12.03 7.65
C PRO A 247 18.50 12.01 8.19
N LEU A 248 18.15 10.97 8.95
CA LEU A 248 16.79 10.82 9.49
C LEU A 248 16.52 11.68 10.73
N GLY A 249 17.42 12.60 11.07
CA GLY A 249 17.32 13.43 12.27
C GLY A 249 17.62 12.67 13.55
N GLU A 250 17.30 13.29 14.69
CA GLU A 250 17.59 12.72 16.00
C GLU A 250 16.74 11.47 16.28
N LEU A 251 17.35 10.57 17.04
CA LEU A 251 16.74 9.32 17.51
C LEU A 251 16.10 9.55 18.89
N PRO A 252 14.85 9.11 19.13
CA PRO A 252 14.22 9.21 20.43
C PRO A 252 15.08 8.60 21.56
N GLY A 253 15.01 9.19 22.76
CA GLY A 253 15.79 8.75 23.92
C GLY A 253 15.42 7.35 24.42
N ASP A 254 14.17 6.95 24.23
CA ASP A 254 13.53 5.74 24.70
C ASP A 254 13.58 4.56 23.70
N LEU A 255 14.29 4.70 22.58
CA LEU A 255 14.50 3.59 21.64
C LEU A 255 15.16 2.38 22.29
N SER A 256 14.71 1.19 21.89
CA SER A 256 15.32 -0.08 22.29
C SER A 256 16.79 -0.18 21.83
N VAL A 257 17.57 -1.01 22.53
CA VAL A 257 18.98 -1.26 22.20
C VAL A 257 19.11 -1.83 20.79
N GLU A 258 18.23 -2.76 20.42
CA GLU A 258 18.20 -3.39 19.11
C GLU A 258 17.96 -2.36 18.01
N THR A 259 16.97 -1.48 18.21
CA THR A 259 16.67 -0.41 17.26
C THR A 259 17.84 0.55 17.11
N ARG A 260 18.48 0.94 18.21
CA ARG A 260 19.69 1.80 18.15
C ARG A 260 20.82 1.14 17.39
N GLU A 261 21.02 -0.17 17.57
CA GLU A 261 22.05 -0.90 16.84
C GLU A 261 21.73 -1.00 15.34
N GLU A 262 20.47 -1.15 14.94
CA GLU A 262 20.07 -1.08 13.52
C GLU A 262 20.48 0.25 12.87
N PHE A 263 20.23 1.39 13.53
CA PHE A 263 20.65 2.70 13.03
C PHE A 263 22.18 2.87 13.03
N ARG A 264 22.86 2.33 14.05
CA ARG A 264 24.33 2.34 14.11
C ARG A 264 24.94 1.55 12.95
N MET A 265 24.42 0.35 12.70
CA MET A 265 24.83 -0.49 11.59
C MET A 265 24.45 0.13 10.23
N ALA A 266 23.32 0.82 10.15
CA ALA A 266 22.92 1.54 8.94
C ALA A 266 23.94 2.61 8.55
N ALA A 267 24.40 3.42 9.51
CA ALA A 267 25.43 4.43 9.28
C ALA A 267 26.73 3.80 8.77
N LEU A 268 27.16 2.67 9.34
CA LEU A 268 28.33 1.93 8.87
C LEU A 268 28.14 1.40 7.43
N LEU A 269 27.00 0.79 7.13
CA LEU A 269 26.69 0.26 5.80
C LEU A 269 26.63 1.37 4.74
N ARG A 270 26.02 2.51 5.08
CA ARG A 270 25.89 3.68 4.21
C ARG A 270 27.26 4.18 3.72
N ASP A 271 28.23 4.22 4.62
CA ASP A 271 29.54 4.82 4.36
C ASP A 271 30.54 3.78 3.79
N MET A 272 30.24 2.49 3.91
CA MET A 272 31.06 1.37 3.44
C MET A 272 31.21 1.34 1.91
N ASP A 273 32.45 1.16 1.45
CA ASP A 273 32.76 0.88 0.05
C ASP A 273 32.63 -0.62 -0.26
N MET A 274 32.40 -0.94 -1.53
CA MET A 274 32.40 -2.32 -2.01
C MET A 274 33.77 -2.97 -1.77
N PRO A 275 33.83 -4.21 -1.25
CA PRO A 275 35.09 -4.93 -1.14
C PRO A 275 35.65 -5.23 -2.54
N PRO A 276 36.99 -5.24 -2.71
CA PRO A 276 37.61 -5.61 -3.98
C PRO A 276 37.12 -6.98 -4.48
N PRO A 277 36.85 -7.16 -5.79
CA PRO A 277 37.14 -6.24 -6.90
C PRO A 277 36.03 -5.20 -7.18
N GLY A 278 35.01 -5.11 -6.33
CA GLY A 278 33.91 -4.15 -6.48
C GLY A 278 34.40 -2.70 -6.42
N ARG A 279 33.63 -1.79 -7.02
CA ARG A 279 33.87 -0.34 -7.00
C ARG A 279 32.60 0.36 -6.52
N GLY A 280 32.75 1.55 -5.93
CA GLY A 280 31.64 2.35 -5.43
C GLY A 280 31.19 1.95 -4.03
N LYS A 281 30.02 2.46 -3.61
CA LYS A 281 29.44 2.21 -2.30
C LYS A 281 28.75 0.86 -2.23
N LEU A 282 28.75 0.24 -1.05
CA LEU A 282 27.94 -0.96 -0.78
C LEU A 282 26.45 -0.67 -0.96
N ILE A 283 26.04 0.53 -0.51
CA ILE A 283 24.71 1.09 -0.71
C ILE A 283 24.72 1.97 -1.97
N ASP A 284 24.46 1.32 -3.11
CA ASP A 284 24.56 1.93 -4.44
C ASP A 284 23.21 2.52 -4.90
N VAL A 285 22.75 3.53 -4.17
CA VAL A 285 21.65 4.44 -4.58
C VAL A 285 22.11 5.86 -4.36
N ARG A 286 21.61 6.80 -5.16
CA ARG A 286 21.91 8.24 -5.04
C ARG A 286 20.81 8.98 -4.29
N SER A 287 20.82 10.31 -4.33
CA SER A 287 19.67 11.07 -3.82
C SER A 287 18.42 10.73 -4.62
N LEU A 288 17.26 10.90 -3.99
CA LEU A 288 15.96 10.63 -4.61
C LEU A 288 15.79 11.36 -5.94
N ARG A 289 16.16 12.65 -5.98
CA ARG A 289 16.08 13.48 -7.18
C ARG A 289 16.94 12.93 -8.33
N GLU A 290 18.20 12.59 -8.05
CA GLU A 290 19.12 12.02 -9.05
C GLU A 290 18.59 10.70 -9.60
N GLU A 291 17.99 9.84 -8.77
CA GLU A 291 17.36 8.60 -9.25
C GLU A 291 16.18 8.88 -10.19
N LEU A 292 15.35 9.89 -9.90
CA LEU A 292 14.17 10.24 -10.71
C LEU A 292 14.53 10.95 -12.01
N GLU A 293 15.50 11.87 -11.98
CA GLU A 293 15.94 12.66 -13.14
C GLU A 293 16.68 11.79 -14.18
N GLU A 294 17.35 10.72 -13.76
CA GLU A 294 18.09 9.84 -14.67
C GLU A 294 17.26 8.68 -15.25
N ILE A 295 15.94 8.68 -15.04
CA ILE A 295 15.06 7.70 -15.65
C ILE A 295 15.15 7.81 -17.18
N GLN A 296 15.64 6.75 -17.81
CA GLN A 296 15.65 6.63 -19.26
C GLN A 296 14.23 6.43 -19.79
N GLY A 297 13.64 7.50 -20.35
CA GLY A 297 12.53 7.54 -21.31
C GLY A 297 11.29 6.63 -21.07
N PRO A 298 10.05 7.16 -20.98
CA PRO A 298 9.69 8.59 -20.90
C PRO A 298 10.29 9.30 -19.69
N VAL A 299 10.63 10.58 -19.88
CA VAL A 299 11.18 11.45 -18.83
C VAL A 299 10.09 11.76 -17.80
N VAL A 300 10.45 11.80 -16.52
CA VAL A 300 9.54 12.21 -15.45
C VAL A 300 9.46 13.74 -15.43
N PRO A 301 8.26 14.35 -15.54
CA PRO A 301 8.12 15.79 -15.49
C PRO A 301 8.66 16.38 -14.18
N PRO A 302 9.39 17.52 -14.20
CA PRO A 302 9.92 18.14 -12.98
C PRO A 302 8.86 18.39 -11.90
N GLY A 303 7.67 18.87 -12.28
CA GLY A 303 6.58 19.11 -11.32
C GLY A 303 6.08 17.83 -10.63
N LEU A 304 6.22 16.65 -11.26
CA LEU A 304 5.92 15.37 -10.62
C LEU A 304 7.02 14.94 -9.65
N ILE A 305 8.29 15.27 -9.95
CA ILE A 305 9.41 15.06 -9.03
C ILE A 305 9.22 15.94 -7.79
N ASP A 306 8.94 17.23 -7.99
CA ASP A 306 8.69 18.19 -6.90
C ASP A 306 7.51 17.73 -6.01
N PHE A 307 6.42 17.25 -6.65
CA PHE A 307 5.30 16.67 -5.93
C PHE A 307 5.72 15.47 -5.08
N ILE A 308 6.46 14.52 -5.64
CA ILE A 308 6.92 13.33 -4.92
C ILE A 308 7.80 13.71 -3.73
N GLU A 309 8.74 14.65 -3.91
CA GLU A 309 9.60 15.15 -2.83
C GLU A 309 8.78 15.81 -1.72
N SER A 310 7.67 16.48 -2.05
CA SER A 310 6.76 17.04 -1.04
C SER A 310 6.08 15.96 -0.17
N LEU A 311 5.96 14.72 -0.66
CA LEU A 311 5.42 13.58 0.11
C LEU A 311 6.52 12.85 0.91
N ILE A 312 7.75 12.83 0.40
CA ILE A 312 8.90 12.12 1.00
C ILE A 312 9.71 13.10 1.86
N VAL A 313 9.05 13.66 2.88
CA VAL A 313 9.65 14.54 3.88
C VAL A 313 9.96 13.74 5.15
N VAL A 314 11.21 13.79 5.62
CA VAL A 314 11.69 13.02 6.79
C VAL A 314 10.93 13.37 8.07
N ASP A 315 10.75 14.67 8.32
CA ASP A 315 10.01 15.18 9.47
C ASP A 315 8.50 15.02 9.22
N MET A 316 7.86 14.12 9.97
CA MET A 316 6.44 13.79 9.79
C MET A 316 5.52 14.99 10.03
N GLU A 317 5.91 15.93 10.89
CA GLU A 317 5.13 17.15 11.19
C GLU A 317 5.19 18.17 10.06
N LYS A 318 6.22 18.10 9.21
CA LYS A 318 6.34 18.94 8.01
C LYS A 318 5.77 18.28 6.75
N ARG A 319 5.41 17.00 6.82
CA ARG A 319 4.80 16.27 5.71
C ARG A 319 3.35 16.75 5.54
N PRO A 320 2.89 17.06 4.31
CA PRO A 320 1.54 17.55 4.12
C PRO A 320 0.51 16.47 4.50
N ILE A 321 -0.60 16.89 5.11
CA ILE A 321 -1.80 16.06 5.17
C ILE A 321 -2.36 15.86 3.75
N ALA A 322 -3.19 14.84 3.55
CA ALA A 322 -3.65 14.46 2.21
C ALA A 322 -4.40 15.61 1.51
N HIS A 323 -5.20 16.35 2.27
CA HIS A 323 -5.93 17.52 1.77
C HIS A 323 -5.01 18.60 1.20
N ASP A 324 -3.85 18.85 1.83
CA ASP A 324 -2.92 19.88 1.36
C ASP A 324 -2.07 19.37 0.19
N ALA A 325 -1.67 18.09 0.22
CA ALA A 325 -1.01 17.44 -0.91
C ALA A 325 -1.86 17.46 -2.20
N LEU A 326 -3.19 17.40 -2.07
CA LEU A 326 -4.12 17.51 -3.20
C LEU A 326 -4.12 18.87 -3.90
N LYS A 327 -3.64 19.93 -3.23
CA LYS A 327 -3.53 21.30 -3.76
C LYS A 327 -2.18 21.55 -4.46
N HIS A 328 -1.32 20.54 -4.55
CA HIS A 328 -0.05 20.70 -5.22
C HIS A 328 -0.27 20.97 -6.72
N PRO A 329 0.42 21.96 -7.34
CA PRO A 329 0.18 22.36 -8.74
C PRO A 329 0.22 21.19 -9.75
N CYS A 330 1.11 20.22 -9.53
CA CYS A 330 1.19 18.99 -10.33
C CYS A 330 -0.15 18.24 -10.48
N LEU A 331 -1.05 18.32 -9.49
CA LEU A 331 -2.34 17.62 -9.50
C LEU A 331 -3.51 18.50 -9.97
N GLU A 332 -3.34 19.83 -10.01
CA GLU A 332 -4.35 20.78 -10.49
C GLU A 332 -4.50 20.76 -12.02
N GLU A 333 -3.45 20.36 -12.73
CA GLU A 333 -3.39 20.27 -14.20
C GLU A 333 -4.21 19.10 -14.80
N LEU A 334 -4.86 18.28 -13.97
CA LEU A 334 -5.70 17.17 -14.44
C LEU A 334 -7.06 17.69 -14.93
N HIS A 335 -7.18 17.92 -16.24
CA HIS A 335 -8.44 18.25 -16.92
C HIS A 335 -9.38 17.06 -17.09
#